data_AF-A0A1I8NCP0-F1
#
_entry.id   AF-A0A1I8NCP0-F1
#
_cell.length_a   1.000
_cell.length_b   1.000
_cell.length_c   1.000
_cell.angle_alpha   90.00
_cell.angle_beta   90.00
_cell.angle_gamma   90.00
#
_symmetry.space_group_name_H-M   'P 1'
#
loop_
_entity.id
_entity.type
_entity.pdbx_description
1 polymer ?
#
loop_
_entity_poly.entity_id
_entity_poly.type
_entity_poly.pdbx_seq_one_letter_code
_entity_poly.pdbx_strand_id
1 'polypeptide(L)'
;MSEQANIVQLLAKQQEQFAQQQELLNKLTQIIAGQQGVYTVSSSVPGGESSVAKAHLMESLANSMTDFHYEPDSGLLFESWYNRFRHIFEREASALDDADKVGLLWRKMSNHIHECFKNFVLPKQPQNLSLADTIKNLTCLFGRTETQVSLRYNCLQTTKKESEDFKEYASRVSLQCELFKLGDLTTDQFKCFIIGLKTSQDSDKKVTQP
;
A
#
# COMPACT_ATOMS: atom_id res chain seq x y z
N MET A 1 15.06 0.33 81.33
CA MET A 1 14.78 -1.08 80.97
C MET A 1 13.59 -1.24 80.01
N SER A 2 12.58 -0.34 80.03
CA SER A 2 11.38 -0.45 79.16
C SER A 2 11.60 -0.03 77.69
N GLU A 3 12.40 1.00 77.41
CA GLU A 3 12.64 1.47 76.02
C GLU A 3 13.48 0.52 75.17
N GLN A 4 14.50 -0.11 75.73
CA GLN A 4 15.30 -1.12 75.01
C GLN A 4 14.45 -2.34 74.64
N ALA A 5 13.50 -2.74 75.50
CA ALA A 5 12.56 -3.82 75.19
C ALA A 5 11.63 -3.44 74.03
N ASN A 6 11.13 -2.20 73.98
CA ASN A 6 10.29 -1.71 72.88
C ASN A 6 11.03 -1.63 71.55
N ILE A 7 12.31 -1.22 71.54
CA ILE A 7 13.12 -1.15 70.31
C ILE A 7 13.42 -2.56 69.79
N VAL A 8 13.74 -3.51 70.66
CA VAL A 8 13.95 -4.90 70.28
C VAL A 8 12.65 -5.52 69.75
N GLN A 9 11.51 -5.21 70.37
CA GLN A 9 10.20 -5.67 69.90
C GLN A 9 9.82 -5.04 68.55
N LEU A 10 10.18 -3.77 68.31
CA LEU A 10 9.98 -3.09 67.03
C LEU A 10 10.87 -3.68 65.93
N LEU A 11 12.13 -4.00 66.23
CA LEU A 11 13.04 -4.67 65.28
C LEU A 11 12.55 -6.08 64.94
N ALA A 12 12.12 -6.85 65.95
CA ALA A 12 11.58 -8.19 65.73
C ALA A 12 10.32 -8.14 64.86
N LYS A 13 9.43 -7.17 65.12
CA LYS A 13 8.22 -6.94 64.32
C LYS A 13 8.55 -6.52 62.88
N GLN A 14 9.57 -5.68 62.68
CA GLN A 14 10.02 -5.27 61.36
C GLN A 14 10.61 -6.44 60.57
N GLN A 15 11.38 -7.31 61.24
CA GLN A 15 11.98 -8.49 60.62
C GLN A 15 10.92 -9.52 60.22
N GLU A 16 9.91 -9.73 61.06
CA GLU A 16 8.77 -10.59 60.76
C GLU A 16 7.95 -10.05 59.58
N GLN A 17 7.75 -8.73 59.51
CA GLN A 17 7.06 -8.08 58.39
C GLN A 17 7.84 -8.23 57.07
N PHE A 18 9.18 -8.18 57.12
CA PHE A 18 10.03 -8.41 55.95
C PHE A 18 9.94 -9.87 55.48
N ALA A 19 9.95 -10.82 56.41
CA ALA A 19 9.79 -12.25 56.09
C ALA A 19 8.43 -12.53 55.45
N GLN A 20 7.35 -11.94 55.97
CA GLN A 20 6.01 -12.07 55.37
C GLN A 20 5.93 -11.46 53.97
N GLN A 21 6.57 -10.31 53.74
CA GLN A 21 6.60 -9.68 52.42
C GLN A 21 7.36 -10.53 51.39
N GLN A 22 8.46 -11.16 51.81
CA GLN A 22 9.24 -12.06 50.96
C GLN A 22 8.48 -13.36 50.65
N GLU A 23 7.72 -13.90 51.61
CA GLU A 23 6.86 -15.06 51.39
C GLU A 23 5.70 -14.73 50.42
N LEU A 24 5.11 -13.53 50.53
CA LEU A 24 4.08 -13.06 49.59
C LEU A 24 4.63 -12.93 48.17
N LEU A 25 5.84 -12.36 48.02
CA LEU A 25 6.54 -12.29 46.74
C LEU A 25 6.76 -13.68 46.14
N ASN A 26 7.25 -14.64 46.93
CA ASN A 26 7.45 -16.02 46.47
C ASN A 26 6.13 -16.69 46.06
N LYS A 27 5.04 -16.46 46.82
CA LYS A 27 3.69 -16.93 46.44
C LYS A 27 3.21 -16.31 45.14
N LEU A 28 3.43 -15.01 44.91
CA LEU A 28 3.10 -14.35 43.64
C LEU A 28 3.92 -14.93 42.48
N THR A 29 5.22 -15.15 42.67
CA THR A 29 6.07 -15.81 41.65
C THR A 29 5.62 -17.24 41.35
N GLN A 30 5.21 -18.00 42.37
CA GLN A 30 4.71 -19.36 42.19
C GLN A 30 3.33 -19.40 41.52
N ILE A 31 2.46 -18.42 41.79
CA ILE A 31 1.18 -18.25 41.08
C ILE A 31 1.43 -17.90 39.61
N ILE A 32 2.39 -17.01 39.32
CA ILE A 32 2.80 -16.67 37.94
C ILE A 32 3.40 -17.89 37.23
N ALA A 33 4.20 -18.71 37.92
CA ALA A 33 4.77 -19.94 37.36
C ALA A 33 3.69 -21.05 37.16
N GLY A 34 2.73 -21.17 38.08
CA GLY A 34 1.61 -22.11 38.01
C GLY A 34 0.51 -21.70 37.03
N GLN A 35 0.46 -20.41 36.64
CA GLN A 35 -0.39 -19.88 35.57
C GLN A 35 0.37 -19.70 34.26
N GLN A 36 1.43 -20.47 34.00
CA GLN A 36 1.87 -20.72 32.62
C GLN A 36 0.96 -21.73 31.91
N GLY A 37 -0.35 -21.46 32.00
CA GLY A 37 -1.26 -21.50 30.88
C GLY A 37 -1.65 -20.05 30.60
N VAL A 38 -0.98 -19.45 29.61
CA VAL A 38 -1.23 -18.17 28.96
C VAL A 38 -0.61 -16.89 29.61
N TYR A 39 0.25 -16.24 28.79
CA TYR A 39 0.87 -14.89 28.88
C TYR A 39 2.16 -14.74 29.74
N THR A 40 3.33 -14.86 29.12
CA THR A 40 4.32 -13.79 28.74
C THR A 40 5.01 -13.14 29.97
N VAL A 41 6.33 -13.08 30.12
CA VAL A 41 7.41 -12.66 29.22
C VAL A 41 8.69 -13.43 29.60
N SER A 42 9.29 -14.14 28.66
CA SER A 42 10.70 -14.54 28.73
C SER A 42 11.25 -14.61 27.32
N SER A 43 12.07 -13.62 27.04
CA SER A 43 13.07 -13.56 26.00
C SER A 43 14.01 -14.75 26.08
N SER A 44 13.73 -15.79 25.31
CA SER A 44 14.72 -16.73 24.74
C SER A 44 13.97 -17.83 23.98
N VAL A 45 13.57 -17.56 22.74
CA VAL A 45 13.22 -18.60 21.77
C VAL A 45 14.06 -18.37 20.51
N PRO A 46 15.04 -19.23 20.21
CA PRO A 46 15.75 -19.18 18.93
C PRO A 46 14.80 -19.74 17.86
N GLY A 47 13.98 -18.85 17.28
CA GLY A 47 13.00 -19.20 16.23
C GLY A 47 11.87 -18.19 16.01
N GLY A 48 11.63 -17.26 16.95
CA GLY A 48 10.54 -16.27 16.86
C GLY A 48 10.95 -14.87 16.34
N GLU A 49 12.24 -14.53 16.38
CA GLU A 49 12.75 -13.20 16.01
C GLU A 49 12.42 -12.83 14.55
N SER A 50 12.45 -13.82 13.65
CA SER A 50 12.20 -13.59 12.22
C SER A 50 10.75 -13.19 11.91
N SER A 51 9.76 -13.72 12.65
CA SER A 51 8.34 -13.42 12.39
C SER A 51 7.93 -12.05 12.93
N VAL A 52 8.46 -11.68 14.10
CA VAL A 52 8.21 -10.37 14.71
C VAL A 52 8.91 -9.27 13.91
N ALA A 53 10.17 -9.48 13.53
CA ALA A 53 10.91 -8.57 12.66
C ALA A 53 10.23 -8.37 11.30
N LYS A 54 9.73 -9.45 10.70
CA LYS A 54 8.95 -9.41 9.45
C LYS A 54 7.66 -8.61 9.59
N ALA A 55 6.89 -8.83 10.67
CA ALA A 55 5.67 -8.06 10.92
C ALA A 55 5.95 -6.56 11.11
N HIS A 56 7.01 -6.21 11.86
CA HIS A 56 7.44 -4.82 12.01
C HIS A 56 7.91 -4.20 10.70
N LEU A 57 8.65 -4.95 9.87
CA LEU A 57 9.05 -4.49 8.54
C LEU A 57 7.82 -4.22 7.67
N MET A 58 6.87 -5.17 7.59
CA MET A 58 5.65 -5.00 6.81
C MET A 58 4.84 -3.78 7.27
N GLU A 59 4.73 -3.55 8.58
CA GLU A 59 4.04 -2.39 9.13
C GLU A 59 4.77 -1.08 8.83
N SER A 60 6.11 -1.07 8.94
CA SER A 60 6.93 0.09 8.58
C SER A 60 6.80 0.44 7.09
N LEU A 61 6.89 -0.55 6.21
CA LEU A 61 6.72 -0.37 4.77
C LEU A 61 5.31 0.11 4.44
N ALA A 62 4.28 -0.46 5.09
CA ALA A 62 2.93 0.02 4.94
C ALA A 62 2.82 1.50 5.34
N ASN A 63 3.32 1.89 6.51
CA ASN A 63 3.22 3.28 6.97
C ASN A 63 3.99 4.29 6.11
N SER A 64 4.98 3.84 5.34
CA SER A 64 5.66 4.68 4.34
C SER A 64 4.85 4.95 3.07
N MET A 65 3.79 4.16 2.82
CA MET A 65 2.92 4.28 1.65
C MET A 65 1.59 4.93 1.98
N THR A 66 1.11 5.75 1.06
CA THR A 66 -0.26 6.29 1.10
C THR A 66 -1.24 5.25 0.57
N ASP A 67 -2.45 5.23 1.10
CA ASP A 67 -3.49 4.31 0.62
C ASP A 67 -3.91 4.65 -0.81
N PHE A 68 -4.19 3.61 -1.61
CA PHE A 68 -4.61 3.75 -2.98
C PHE A 68 -6.12 4.01 -3.06
N HIS A 69 -6.46 5.06 -3.81
CA HIS A 69 -7.81 5.46 -4.12
C HIS A 69 -7.92 5.54 -5.64
N TYR A 70 -8.92 4.84 -6.21
CA TYR A 70 -9.15 4.87 -7.64
C TYR A 70 -10.02 6.07 -8.01
N GLU A 71 -9.43 7.05 -8.69
CA GLU A 71 -10.11 8.26 -9.12
C GLU A 71 -9.63 8.62 -10.54
N PRO A 72 -10.26 8.05 -11.59
CA PRO A 72 -9.75 8.16 -12.96
C PRO A 72 -9.75 9.60 -13.48
N ASP A 73 -10.74 10.41 -13.09
CA ASP A 73 -10.86 11.82 -13.50
C ASP A 73 -9.71 12.70 -12.97
N SER A 74 -9.21 12.37 -11.78
CA SER A 74 -8.08 13.03 -11.13
C SER A 74 -6.72 12.44 -11.53
N GLY A 75 -6.70 11.41 -12.39
CA GLY A 75 -5.48 10.69 -12.79
C GLY A 75 -4.89 9.81 -11.70
N LEU A 76 -5.63 9.53 -10.63
CA LEU A 76 -5.26 8.62 -9.55
C LEU A 76 -5.52 7.17 -9.99
N LEU A 77 -4.64 6.71 -10.87
CA LEU A 77 -4.64 5.36 -11.44
C LEU A 77 -3.68 4.45 -10.66
N PHE A 78 -3.93 3.14 -10.73
CA PHE A 78 -3.07 2.15 -10.07
C PHE A 78 -1.63 2.22 -10.57
N GLU A 79 -1.41 2.43 -11.87
CA GLU A 79 -0.06 2.56 -12.45
C GLU A 79 0.73 3.72 -11.84
N SER A 80 0.10 4.88 -11.67
CA SER A 80 0.71 6.07 -11.07
C SER A 80 1.09 5.83 -9.61
N TRP A 81 0.17 5.21 -8.85
CA TRP A 81 0.40 4.88 -7.45
C TRP A 81 1.51 3.82 -7.29
N TYR A 82 1.46 2.74 -8.07
CA TYR A 82 2.46 1.69 -8.03
C TYR A 82 3.84 2.20 -8.44
N ASN A 83 3.94 3.03 -9.48
CA ASN A 83 5.21 3.62 -9.90
C ASN A 83 5.86 4.49 -8.80
N ARG A 84 5.06 5.22 -8.03
CA ARG A 84 5.54 6.01 -6.88
C ARG A 84 6.20 5.13 -5.82
N PHE A 85 5.61 3.97 -5.54
CA PHE A 85 6.06 3.06 -4.48
C PHE A 85 6.81 1.83 -5.01
N ARG A 86 7.16 1.79 -6.29
CA ARG A 86 7.83 0.65 -6.94
C ARG A 86 9.10 0.24 -6.20
N HIS A 87 9.89 1.22 -5.76
CA HIS A 87 11.12 1.01 -5.00
C HIS A 87 10.90 0.24 -3.70
N ILE A 88 9.74 0.39 -3.05
CA ILE A 88 9.40 -0.35 -1.83
C ILE A 88 9.26 -1.83 -2.15
N PHE A 89 8.54 -2.19 -3.21
CA PHE A 89 8.33 -3.59 -3.60
C PHE A 89 9.60 -4.27 -4.17
N GLU A 90 10.43 -3.52 -4.90
CA GLU A 90 11.63 -4.04 -5.56
C GLU A 90 12.87 -4.06 -4.66
N ARG A 91 13.07 -3.04 -3.81
CA ARG A 91 14.28 -2.87 -3.00
C ARG A 91 14.04 -3.15 -1.52
N GLU A 92 13.08 -2.47 -0.91
CA GLU A 92 12.89 -2.51 0.56
C GLU A 92 12.20 -3.81 1.03
N ALA A 93 11.25 -4.29 0.24
CA ALA A 93 10.57 -5.57 0.42
C ALA A 93 11.32 -6.72 -0.26
N SER A 94 12.57 -6.54 -0.70
CA SER A 94 13.32 -7.60 -1.42
C SER A 94 13.46 -8.90 -0.61
N ALA A 95 13.48 -8.80 0.72
CA ALA A 95 13.52 -9.93 1.65
C ALA A 95 12.15 -10.61 1.87
N LEU A 96 11.06 -10.02 1.40
CA LEU A 96 9.70 -10.57 1.51
C LEU A 96 9.40 -11.50 0.33
N ASP A 97 8.62 -12.55 0.59
CA ASP A 97 8.12 -13.40 -0.48
C ASP A 97 6.97 -12.72 -1.25
N ASP A 98 6.54 -13.32 -2.36
CA ASP A 98 5.46 -12.76 -3.18
C ASP A 98 4.13 -12.65 -2.41
N ALA A 99 3.83 -13.60 -1.52
CA ALA A 99 2.60 -13.60 -0.74
C ALA A 99 2.57 -12.43 0.25
N ASP A 100 3.69 -12.13 0.90
CA ASP A 100 3.86 -10.99 1.78
C ASP A 100 3.77 -9.67 1.04
N LYS A 101 4.39 -9.57 -0.14
CA LYS A 101 4.32 -8.36 -0.98
C LYS A 101 2.91 -8.10 -1.46
N VAL A 102 2.18 -9.15 -1.83
CA VAL A 102 0.75 -9.07 -2.15
C VAL A 102 -0.05 -8.65 -0.92
N GLY A 103 0.24 -9.21 0.26
CA GLY A 103 -0.38 -8.79 1.52
C GLY A 103 -0.12 -7.32 1.89
N LEU A 104 1.11 -6.84 1.67
CA LEU A 104 1.51 -5.45 1.86
C LEU A 104 0.74 -4.52 0.91
N LEU A 105 0.55 -4.94 -0.34
CA LEU A 105 -0.25 -4.23 -1.32
C LEU A 105 -1.72 -4.13 -0.87
N TRP A 106 -2.33 -5.24 -0.44
CA TRP A 106 -3.72 -5.25 0.04
C TRP A 106 -3.94 -4.39 1.28
N ARG A 107 -2.93 -4.27 2.15
CA ARG A 107 -2.96 -3.35 3.29
C ARG A 107 -3.18 -1.88 2.90
N LYS A 108 -2.93 -1.52 1.64
CA LYS A 108 -3.07 -0.16 1.09
C LYS A 108 -4.21 0.01 0.12
N MET A 109 -5.02 -1.03 -0.09
CA MET A 109 -6.15 -0.98 -0.97
C MET A 109 -7.43 -0.84 -0.14
N SER A 110 -8.42 -0.11 -0.66
CA SER A 110 -9.72 -0.02 -0.02
C SER A 110 -10.53 -1.31 -0.19
N ASN A 111 -11.51 -1.51 0.68
CA ASN A 111 -12.43 -2.67 0.60
C ASN A 111 -13.13 -2.77 -0.77
N HIS A 112 -13.44 -1.62 -1.40
CA HIS A 112 -14.05 -1.60 -2.73
C HIS A 112 -13.13 -2.23 -3.79
N ILE A 113 -11.84 -1.88 -3.78
CA ILE A 113 -10.85 -2.42 -4.71
C ILE A 113 -10.70 -3.93 -4.52
N HIS A 114 -10.67 -4.39 -3.26
CA HIS A 114 -10.60 -5.81 -2.93
C HIS A 114 -11.76 -6.61 -3.53
N GLU A 115 -13.00 -6.13 -3.38
CA GLU A 115 -14.19 -6.81 -3.90
C GLU A 115 -14.21 -6.84 -5.43
N CYS A 116 -13.89 -5.72 -6.08
CA CYS A 116 -13.77 -5.66 -7.54
C CYS A 116 -12.70 -6.64 -8.05
N PHE A 117 -11.53 -6.68 -7.42
CA PHE A 117 -10.46 -7.61 -7.80
C PHE A 117 -10.86 -9.07 -7.61
N LYS A 118 -11.43 -9.39 -6.45
CA LYS A 118 -11.91 -10.75 -6.12
C LYS A 118 -12.89 -11.26 -7.17
N ASN A 119 -13.85 -10.44 -7.59
CA ASN A 119 -14.82 -10.80 -8.62
C ASN A 119 -14.18 -10.98 -10.00
N PHE A 120 -13.16 -10.16 -10.32
CA PHE A 120 -12.47 -10.21 -11.61
C PHE A 120 -11.60 -11.46 -11.80
N VAL A 121 -10.93 -11.92 -10.75
CA VAL A 121 -9.99 -13.05 -10.84
C VAL A 121 -10.67 -14.42 -10.75
N LEU A 122 -11.98 -14.49 -10.56
CA LEU A 122 -12.74 -15.74 -10.55
C LEU A 122 -12.51 -16.56 -11.83
N PRO A 123 -12.37 -17.89 -11.73
CA PRO A 123 -12.53 -18.73 -10.54
C PRO A 123 -11.26 -18.84 -9.66
N LYS A 124 -10.16 -18.17 -9.99
CA LYS A 124 -8.93 -18.22 -9.20
C LYS A 124 -9.11 -17.46 -7.87
N GLN A 125 -8.39 -17.87 -6.84
CA GLN A 125 -8.35 -17.15 -5.58
C GLN A 125 -7.29 -16.04 -5.62
N PRO A 126 -7.59 -14.81 -5.14
CA PRO A 126 -6.62 -13.72 -5.06
C PRO A 126 -5.31 -14.07 -4.34
N GLN A 127 -5.37 -14.99 -3.38
CA GLN A 127 -4.23 -15.42 -2.57
C GLN A 127 -3.24 -16.32 -3.33
N ASN A 128 -3.66 -16.92 -4.46
CA ASN A 128 -2.83 -17.82 -5.26
C ASN A 128 -2.14 -17.12 -6.44
N LEU A 129 -2.23 -15.80 -6.51
CA LEU A 129 -1.62 -15.02 -7.58
C LEU A 129 -0.22 -14.58 -7.17
N SER A 130 0.72 -14.62 -8.11
CA SER A 130 2.02 -13.99 -7.94
C SER A 130 1.86 -12.47 -7.80
N LEU A 131 2.90 -11.80 -7.29
CA LEU A 131 2.90 -10.34 -7.23
C LEU A 131 2.73 -9.74 -8.64
N ALA A 132 3.44 -10.30 -9.62
CA ALA A 132 3.38 -9.85 -11.01
C ALA A 132 1.98 -9.97 -11.62
N ASP A 133 1.31 -11.10 -11.40
CA ASP A 133 -0.07 -11.30 -11.86
C ASP A 133 -1.04 -10.36 -11.14
N THR A 134 -0.84 -10.13 -9.84
CA THR A 134 -1.66 -9.21 -9.05
C THR A 134 -1.55 -7.79 -9.58
N ILE A 135 -0.33 -7.29 -9.81
CA ILE A 135 -0.07 -5.97 -10.40
C ILE A 135 -0.70 -5.87 -11.79
N LYS A 136 -0.55 -6.90 -12.63
CA LYS A 136 -1.14 -6.92 -13.97
C LYS A 136 -2.67 -6.81 -13.94
N ASN A 137 -3.33 -7.60 -13.09
CA ASN A 137 -4.79 -7.59 -12.96
C ASN A 137 -5.29 -6.25 -12.37
N LEU A 138 -4.60 -5.68 -11.38
CA LEU A 138 -4.92 -4.36 -10.83
C LEU A 138 -4.73 -3.24 -11.86
N THR A 139 -3.68 -3.33 -12.67
CA THR A 139 -3.46 -2.41 -13.81
C THR A 139 -4.57 -2.54 -14.83
N CYS A 140 -5.10 -3.74 -15.08
CA CYS A 140 -6.21 -3.95 -15.99
C CYS A 140 -7.53 -3.35 -15.46
N LEU A 141 -7.78 -3.44 -14.15
CA LEU A 141 -9.03 -2.97 -13.53
C LEU A 141 -9.03 -1.47 -13.22
N PHE A 142 -7.90 -0.97 -12.72
CA PHE A 142 -7.76 0.37 -12.14
C PHE A 142 -6.65 1.18 -12.82
N GLY A 143 -6.17 0.71 -13.97
CA GLY A 143 -5.29 1.48 -14.83
C GLY A 143 -6.08 2.36 -15.79
N ARG A 144 -5.39 2.83 -16.81
CA ARG A 144 -5.96 3.73 -17.81
C ARG A 144 -6.94 2.99 -18.72
N THR A 145 -8.14 3.52 -18.87
CA THR A 145 -9.17 2.99 -19.79
C THR A 145 -9.09 3.60 -21.18
N GLU A 146 -8.41 4.74 -21.34
CA GLU A 146 -8.27 5.44 -22.61
C GLU A 146 -7.40 4.66 -23.61
N THR A 147 -7.86 4.59 -24.86
CA THR A 147 -7.07 4.02 -25.94
C THR A 147 -5.91 4.95 -26.31
N GLN A 148 -4.85 4.39 -26.90
CA GLN A 148 -3.72 5.18 -27.42
C GLN A 148 -4.18 6.23 -28.45
N VAL A 149 -5.19 5.94 -29.26
CA VAL A 149 -5.77 6.89 -30.22
C VAL A 149 -6.43 8.05 -29.47
N SER A 150 -7.21 7.77 -28.42
CA SER A 150 -7.85 8.79 -27.58
C SER A 150 -6.80 9.69 -26.90
N LEU A 151 -5.74 9.10 -26.35
CA LEU A 151 -4.66 9.87 -25.71
C LEU A 151 -3.96 10.81 -26.69
N ARG A 152 -3.62 10.29 -27.87
CA ARG A 152 -2.99 11.11 -28.92
C ARG A 152 -3.90 12.25 -29.37
N TYR A 153 -5.20 11.98 -29.50
CA TYR A 153 -6.17 13.00 -29.84
C TYR A 153 -6.28 14.05 -28.74
N ASN A 154 -6.44 13.65 -27.48
CA ASN A 154 -6.53 14.55 -26.33
C ASN A 154 -5.29 15.44 -26.19
N CYS A 155 -4.10 14.90 -26.44
CA CYS A 155 -2.86 15.66 -26.48
C CYS A 155 -2.91 16.79 -27.52
N LEU A 156 -3.39 16.51 -28.74
CA LEU A 156 -3.52 17.52 -29.80
C LEU A 156 -4.59 18.57 -29.51
N GLN A 157 -5.63 18.19 -28.76
CA GLN A 157 -6.71 19.08 -28.34
C GLN A 157 -6.37 19.88 -27.07
N THR A 158 -5.16 19.72 -26.51
CA THR A 158 -4.77 20.38 -25.26
C THR A 158 -4.54 21.88 -25.48
N THR A 159 -5.49 22.68 -25.02
CA THR A 159 -5.41 24.15 -25.02
C THR A 159 -5.16 24.70 -23.62
N LYS A 160 -4.66 25.95 -23.58
CA LYS A 160 -4.49 26.66 -22.31
C LYS A 160 -5.86 27.08 -21.78
N LYS A 161 -6.18 26.73 -20.54
CA LYS A 161 -7.38 27.19 -19.83
C LYS A 161 -7.23 28.65 -19.39
N GLU A 162 -8.34 29.34 -19.17
CA GLU A 162 -8.32 30.72 -18.70
C GLU A 162 -7.79 30.83 -17.26
N SER A 163 -8.15 29.86 -16.41
CA SER A 163 -7.85 29.87 -14.98
C SER A 163 -6.44 29.39 -14.60
N GLU A 164 -5.67 28.85 -15.54
CA GLU A 164 -4.36 28.25 -15.25
C GLU A 164 -3.20 29.16 -15.61
N ASP A 165 -2.08 28.97 -14.92
CA ASP A 165 -0.83 29.63 -15.30
C ASP A 165 -0.08 28.85 -16.41
N PHE A 166 0.99 29.46 -16.94
CA PHE A 166 1.76 28.84 -18.01
C PHE A 166 2.54 27.60 -17.55
N LYS A 167 2.94 27.54 -16.28
CA LYS A 167 3.70 26.42 -15.72
C LYS A 167 2.80 25.19 -15.57
N GLU A 168 1.58 25.38 -15.08
CA GLU A 168 0.53 24.36 -15.03
C GLU A 168 0.18 23.86 -16.43
N TYR A 169 0.02 24.78 -17.40
CA TYR A 169 -0.21 24.43 -18.80
C TYR A 169 0.94 23.60 -19.38
N ALA A 170 2.19 24.06 -19.24
CA ALA A 170 3.37 23.36 -19.75
C ALA A 170 3.55 21.99 -19.08
N SER A 171 3.26 21.88 -17.78
CA SER A 171 3.28 20.61 -17.06
C SER A 171 2.24 19.63 -17.62
N ARG A 172 1.02 20.11 -17.92
CA ARG A 172 -0.02 19.26 -18.53
C ARG A 172 0.33 18.85 -19.96
N VAL A 173 0.84 19.78 -20.79
CA VAL A 173 1.30 19.48 -22.15
C VAL A 173 2.40 18.42 -22.11
N SER A 174 3.36 18.55 -21.19
CA SER A 174 4.44 17.57 -21.03
C SER A 174 3.90 16.18 -20.69
N LEU A 175 2.96 16.08 -19.74
CA LEU A 175 2.27 14.83 -19.43
C LEU A 175 1.53 14.25 -20.65
N GLN A 176 0.81 15.08 -21.40
CA GLN A 176 0.08 14.65 -22.60
C GLN A 176 1.03 14.14 -23.70
N CYS A 177 2.20 14.77 -23.88
CA CYS A 177 3.22 14.31 -24.83
C CYS A 177 3.82 12.95 -24.44
N GLU A 178 4.07 12.71 -23.16
CA GLU A 178 4.51 11.39 -22.68
C GLU A 178 3.42 10.33 -22.94
N LEU A 179 2.16 10.68 -22.70
CA LEU A 179 1.02 9.78 -22.98
C LEU A 179 0.77 9.56 -24.47
N PHE A 180 1.12 10.54 -25.32
CA PHE A 180 1.06 10.42 -26.78
C PHE A 180 2.00 9.32 -27.29
N LYS A 181 3.11 9.08 -26.56
CA LYS A 181 4.21 8.18 -26.92
C LYS A 181 4.79 8.51 -28.29
N LEU A 182 5.15 9.78 -28.49
CA LEU A 182 5.59 10.28 -29.80
C LEU A 182 6.82 9.51 -30.33
N GLY A 183 7.74 9.13 -29.44
CA GLY A 183 8.93 8.36 -29.80
C GLY A 183 8.65 6.94 -30.31
N ASP A 184 7.48 6.37 -30.00
CA ASP A 184 7.10 5.03 -30.43
C ASP A 184 6.40 5.02 -31.80
N LEU A 185 6.04 6.19 -32.37
CA LEU A 185 5.38 6.27 -33.66
C LEU A 185 6.37 6.18 -34.81
N THR A 186 6.12 5.23 -35.70
CA THR A 186 6.66 5.29 -37.06
C THR A 186 6.01 6.43 -37.85
N THR A 187 6.72 6.91 -38.87
CA THR A 187 6.19 7.91 -39.79
C THR A 187 4.86 7.49 -40.42
N ASP A 188 4.69 6.22 -40.77
CA ASP A 188 3.46 5.74 -41.39
C ASP A 188 2.30 5.62 -40.39
N GLN A 189 2.56 5.20 -39.15
CA GLN A 189 1.55 5.26 -38.08
C GLN A 189 1.10 6.69 -37.81
N PHE A 190 2.01 7.66 -37.82
CA PHE A 190 1.66 9.07 -37.68
C PHE A 190 0.81 9.56 -38.85
N LYS A 191 1.19 9.26 -40.10
CA LYS A 191 0.37 9.59 -41.28
C LYS A 191 -1.04 9.00 -41.18
N CYS A 192 -1.16 7.71 -40.86
CA CYS A 192 -2.45 7.04 -40.68
C CYS A 192 -3.28 7.71 -39.59
N PHE A 193 -2.67 8.09 -38.46
CA PHE A 193 -3.36 8.80 -37.39
C PHE A 193 -3.90 10.16 -37.87
N ILE A 194 -3.09 10.97 -38.57
CA ILE A 194 -3.51 12.27 -39.13
C ILE A 194 -4.63 12.11 -40.16
N ILE A 195 -4.58 11.07 -41.00
CA ILE A 195 -5.67 10.77 -41.96
C ILE A 195 -6.96 10.46 -41.19
N GLY A 196 -6.88 9.60 -40.17
CA GLY A 196 -8.02 9.20 -39.34
C GLY A 196 -8.71 10.37 -38.64
N LEU A 197 -7.95 11.38 -38.19
CA LEU A 197 -8.50 12.59 -37.56
C LEU A 197 -9.34 13.44 -38.53
N LYS A 198 -9.02 13.45 -39.82
CA LYS A 198 -9.72 14.25 -40.83
C LYS A 198 -10.98 13.54 -41.33
N THR A 199 -10.97 12.22 -41.40
CA THR A 199 -12.11 11.42 -41.91
C THR A 199 -13.33 11.38 -40.98
N SER A 200 -13.16 11.60 -39.68
CA SER A 200 -14.30 11.65 -38.73
C SER A 200 -15.17 12.91 -38.92
N GLN A 201 -14.58 14.04 -39.34
CA GLN A 201 -15.32 15.29 -39.62
C GLN A 201 -16.10 15.26 -40.94
N ASP A 202 -15.67 14.45 -41.92
CA ASP A 202 -16.36 14.33 -43.21
C ASP A 202 -17.58 13.39 -43.16
N SER A 203 -17.69 12.56 -42.12
CA SER A 203 -18.83 11.67 -41.90
C SER A 203 -20.09 12.42 -41.45
N ASP A 204 -19.92 13.58 -40.79
CA ASP A 204 -21.00 14.43 -40.28
C ASP A 204 -21.56 15.41 -41.34
N LYS A 205 -20.96 15.43 -42.53
CA LYS A 205 -21.36 16.32 -43.65
C LYS A 205 -22.19 15.61 -44.73
N LYS A 206 -22.71 14.41 -44.46
CA LYS A 206 -23.57 13.66 -45.40
C LYS A 206 -24.95 13.30 -44.85
N VAL A 207 -25.61 14.19 -44.10
CA VAL A 207 -27.08 14.14 -43.95
C VAL A 207 -27.67 15.55 -43.98
N THR A 208 -27.46 16.26 -45.08
CA THR A 208 -28.48 17.21 -45.57
C THR A 208 -28.17 17.56 -47.00
N GLN A 209 -29.03 17.12 -47.91
CA GLN A 209 -29.62 17.90 -49.00
C GLN A 209 -30.14 16.97 -50.10
N PRO A 210 -31.14 17.39 -50.87
CA PRO A 210 -32.33 18.19 -50.54
C PRO A 210 -33.62 17.39 -50.69
#